data_AF-A0AAP4UGN5-F1
#
_entry.id   AF-A0AAP4UGN5-F1
#
_cell.length_a   1.000
_cell.length_b   1.000
_cell.length_c   1.000
_cell.angle_alpha   90.00
_cell.angle_beta   90.00
_cell.angle_gamma   90.00
#
_symmetry.space_group_name_H-M   'P 1'
#
loop_
_entity.id
_entity.type
_entity.pdbx_description
1 polymer ?
#
loop_
_entity_poly.entity_id
_entity_poly.type
_entity_poly.pdbx_seq_one_letter_code
_entity_poly.pdbx_strand_id
1 'polypeptide(L)'
;MKFSLFILFFTISFFSNAEPQALRLSKYIGNINMYDVTFSLVDTECNTSYSLTKKQIEEIDKLTIEKTRVSYKKFNSIVGDPALTLEMSEESIQPILDSNCNSKLLEYWYSKVSKDFNKNLSNLRNEEPTSVQIK
;
A
#
# COMPACT_ATOMS: atom_id res chain seq x y z
N MET A 1 -49.27 -7.14 -37.28
CA MET A 1 -48.49 -6.89 -36.05
C MET A 1 -47.04 -6.70 -36.44
N LYS A 2 -46.49 -5.48 -36.29
CA LYS A 2 -45.10 -5.16 -36.64
C LYS A 2 -44.20 -5.51 -35.45
N PHE A 3 -43.37 -6.54 -35.57
CA PHE A 3 -42.31 -6.83 -34.63
C PHE A 3 -41.15 -5.87 -34.91
N SER A 4 -41.07 -4.79 -34.14
CA SER A 4 -39.91 -3.90 -34.15
C SER A 4 -38.90 -4.45 -33.15
N LEU A 5 -37.91 -5.20 -33.66
CA LEU A 5 -36.78 -5.70 -32.90
C LEU A 5 -35.80 -4.54 -32.67
N PHE A 6 -36.02 -3.77 -31.59
CA PHE A 6 -35.10 -2.72 -31.17
C PHE A 6 -33.95 -3.38 -30.39
N ILE A 7 -32.91 -3.82 -31.12
CA ILE A 7 -31.66 -4.27 -30.49
C ILE A 7 -30.96 -3.02 -29.99
N LEU A 8 -31.17 -2.72 -28.70
CA LEU A 8 -30.41 -1.73 -27.97
C LEU A 8 -29.00 -2.31 -27.77
N PHE A 9 -28.08 -1.94 -28.66
CA PHE A 9 -26.65 -2.15 -28.45
C PHE A 9 -26.25 -1.32 -27.23
N PHE A 10 -26.25 -1.94 -26.04
CA PHE A 10 -25.45 -1.47 -24.94
C PHE A 10 -23.98 -1.67 -25.35
N THR A 11 -23.39 -0.65 -25.97
CA THR A 11 -21.96 -0.47 -25.96
C THR A 11 -21.57 -0.19 -24.51
N ILE A 12 -21.33 -1.25 -23.75
CA ILE A 12 -20.58 -1.17 -22.51
C ILE A 12 -19.16 -0.82 -22.95
N SER A 13 -18.86 0.47 -22.99
CA SER A 13 -17.52 0.97 -23.21
C SER A 13 -16.65 0.46 -22.06
N PHE A 14 -15.91 -0.61 -22.32
CA PHE A 14 -14.83 -1.11 -21.48
C PHE A 14 -13.74 -0.03 -21.35
N PHE A 15 -13.89 0.89 -20.39
CA PHE A 15 -12.73 1.58 -19.82
C PHE A 15 -12.24 0.76 -18.63
N SER A 16 -11.72 -0.43 -18.92
CA SER A 16 -11.11 -1.33 -17.93
C SER A 16 -9.76 -1.82 -18.47
N ASN A 17 -8.89 -0.89 -18.80
CA ASN A 17 -7.45 -1.15 -18.80
C ASN A 17 -6.85 -0.19 -17.77
N ALA A 18 -7.02 -0.51 -16.48
CA ALA A 18 -6.09 0.04 -15.51
C ALA A 18 -4.69 -0.34 -16.01
N GLU A 19 -3.88 0.66 -16.33
CA GLU A 19 -2.52 0.46 -16.84
C GLU A 19 -1.83 -0.54 -15.90
N PRO A 20 -1.29 -1.68 -16.37
CA PRO A 20 -0.68 -2.68 -15.49
C PRO A 20 0.35 -2.10 -14.52
N GLN A 21 1.00 -1.01 -14.94
CA GLN A 21 1.89 -0.14 -14.17
C GLN A 21 1.18 0.50 -12.98
N ALA A 22 0.01 1.13 -13.18
CA ALA A 22 -0.76 1.75 -12.11
C ALA A 22 -1.19 0.72 -11.04
N LEU A 23 -1.57 -0.49 -11.46
CA LEU A 23 -1.87 -1.59 -10.53
C LEU A 23 -0.64 -2.03 -9.74
N ARG A 24 0.53 -2.18 -10.38
CA ARG A 24 1.78 -2.56 -9.70
C ARG A 24 2.26 -1.47 -8.73
N LEU A 25 2.22 -0.21 -9.15
CA LEU A 25 2.54 0.93 -8.29
C LEU A 25 1.61 0.98 -7.07
N SER A 26 0.30 0.83 -7.27
CA SER A 26 -0.67 0.77 -6.17
C SER A 26 -0.38 -0.37 -5.19
N LYS A 27 -0.01 -1.54 -5.72
CA LYS A 27 0.40 -2.67 -4.88
C LYS A 27 1.63 -2.35 -4.04
N TYR A 28 2.70 -1.82 -4.64
CA TYR A 28 3.95 -1.57 -3.89
C TYR A 28 3.80 -0.43 -2.88
N ILE A 29 3.16 0.67 -3.27
CA ILE A 29 2.90 1.82 -2.39
C ILE A 29 1.95 1.42 -1.27
N GLY A 30 0.88 0.69 -1.58
CA GLY A 30 -0.07 0.18 -0.59
C GLY A 30 0.57 -0.78 0.42
N ASN A 31 1.42 -1.70 -0.04
CA ASN A 31 2.18 -2.58 0.86
C ASN A 31 3.15 -1.79 1.76
N ILE A 32 3.82 -0.77 1.22
CA ILE A 32 4.69 0.11 2.02
C ILE A 32 3.87 0.83 3.10
N ASN A 33 2.68 1.32 2.76
CA ASN A 33 1.76 1.93 3.72
C ASN A 33 1.31 0.99 4.82
N MET A 34 0.99 -0.25 4.45
CA MET A 34 0.68 -1.29 5.42
C MET A 34 1.84 -1.50 6.41
N TYR A 35 3.09 -1.58 5.93
CA TYR A 35 4.25 -1.74 6.81
C TYR A 35 4.50 -0.52 7.70
N ASP A 36 4.37 0.69 7.15
CA ASP A 36 4.55 1.95 7.88
C ASP A 36 3.58 2.05 9.08
N VAL A 37 2.30 1.78 8.83
CA VAL A 37 1.27 1.73 9.87
C VAL A 37 1.58 0.63 10.88
N THR A 38 1.93 -0.57 10.42
CA THR A 38 2.22 -1.71 11.30
C THR A 38 3.44 -1.45 12.20
N PHE A 39 4.52 -0.87 11.67
CA PHE A 39 5.68 -0.50 12.50
C PHE A 39 5.32 0.55 13.55
N SER A 40 4.50 1.54 13.18
CA SER A 40 4.05 2.60 14.10
C SER A 40 3.21 2.03 15.25
N LEU A 41 2.33 1.05 14.96
CA LEU A 41 1.56 0.36 15.99
C LEU A 41 2.45 -0.45 16.93
N VAL A 42 3.40 -1.23 16.40
CA VAL A 42 4.32 -2.01 17.24
C VAL A 42 5.17 -1.09 18.13
N ASP A 43 5.63 0.04 17.60
CA ASP A 43 6.36 1.03 18.42
C ASP A 43 5.51 1.58 19.55
N THR A 44 4.22 1.84 19.30
CA THR A 44 3.30 2.36 20.30
C THR A 44 2.98 1.31 21.37
N GLU A 45 2.59 0.10 20.97
CA GLU A 45 2.11 -0.95 21.86
C GLU A 45 3.23 -1.69 22.60
N CYS A 46 4.38 -1.88 21.95
CA CYS A 46 5.53 -2.59 22.52
C CYS A 46 6.69 -1.68 22.92
N ASN A 47 6.54 -0.35 22.80
CA ASN A 47 7.55 0.65 23.16
C ASN A 47 8.90 0.41 22.48
N THR A 48 8.87 0.16 21.17
CA THR A 48 10.06 -0.10 20.33
C THR A 48 10.50 1.15 19.54
N SER A 49 11.42 0.98 18.59
CA SER A 49 11.88 2.05 17.70
C SER A 49 12.13 1.50 16.28
N TYR A 50 11.18 0.70 15.80
CA TYR A 50 11.18 0.01 14.52
C TYR A 50 10.54 0.82 13.39
N SER A 51 9.84 1.91 13.70
CA SER A 51 9.25 2.82 12.70
C SER A 51 10.26 3.29 11.67
N LEU A 52 9.74 3.58 10.48
CA LEU A 52 10.54 4.06 9.37
C LEU A 52 11.23 5.37 9.75
N THR A 53 12.50 5.47 9.36
CA THR A 53 13.26 6.71 9.56
C THR A 53 12.70 7.81 8.68
N LYS A 54 12.89 9.07 9.10
CA LYS A 54 12.53 10.25 8.30
C LYS A 54 13.05 10.18 6.85
N LYS A 55 14.29 9.71 6.66
CA LYS A 55 14.91 9.54 5.34
C LYS A 55 14.18 8.52 4.47
N GLN A 56 13.70 7.42 5.05
CA GLN A 56 12.93 6.42 4.32
C GLN A 56 11.56 6.97 3.91
N ILE A 57 10.87 7.71 4.79
CA ILE A 57 9.61 8.36 4.46
C ILE A 57 9.79 9.40 3.34
N GLU A 58 10.83 10.22 3.42
CA GLU A 58 11.18 11.20 2.37
C GLU A 58 11.47 10.51 1.03
N GLU A 59 12.17 9.37 1.04
CA GLU A 59 12.42 8.58 -0.17
C GLU A 59 11.14 8.02 -0.77
N ILE A 60 10.26 7.43 0.05
CA ILE A 60 8.98 6.86 -0.39
C ILE A 60 8.12 7.96 -1.03
N ASP A 61 8.05 9.14 -0.41
CA ASP A 61 7.30 10.28 -0.94
C ASP A 61 7.86 10.73 -2.29
N LYS A 62 9.19 10.91 -2.38
CA LYS A 62 9.86 11.27 -3.63
C LYS A 62 9.57 10.26 -4.75
N LEU A 63 9.74 8.97 -4.48
CA LEU A 63 9.46 7.92 -5.47
C LEU A 63 7.98 7.92 -5.86
N THR A 64 7.07 8.07 -4.91
CA THR A 64 5.63 8.11 -5.21
C THR A 64 5.29 9.27 -6.13
N ILE A 65 5.84 10.46 -5.88
CA ILE A 65 5.66 11.64 -6.74
C ILE A 65 6.24 11.38 -8.14
N GLU A 66 7.45 10.85 -8.23
CA GLU A 66 8.10 10.56 -9.52
C GLU A 66 7.30 9.56 -10.36
N LYS A 67 6.72 8.54 -9.72
CA LYS A 67 6.01 7.45 -10.42
C LYS A 67 4.53 7.73 -10.67
N THR A 68 3.89 8.55 -9.85
CA THR A 68 2.42 8.72 -9.84
C THR A 68 1.96 10.18 -9.93
N ARG A 69 2.88 11.14 -9.80
CA ARG A 69 2.64 12.60 -9.74
C ARG A 69 1.86 13.09 -8.52
N VAL A 70 1.60 12.23 -7.54
CA VAL A 70 0.98 12.58 -6.27
C VAL A 70 1.92 12.22 -5.11
N SER A 71 1.82 12.93 -3.99
CA SER A 71 2.58 12.59 -2.78
C SER A 71 2.12 11.26 -2.20
N TYR A 72 2.99 10.59 -1.45
CA TYR A 72 2.69 9.32 -0.80
C TYR A 72 1.45 9.40 0.10
N LYS A 73 1.36 10.44 0.93
CA LYS A 73 0.18 10.71 1.75
C LYS A 73 -1.09 10.88 0.91
N LYS A 74 -1.00 11.62 -0.20
CA LYS A 74 -2.16 11.85 -1.08
C LYS A 74 -2.54 10.57 -1.81
N PHE A 75 -1.57 9.80 -2.28
CA PHE A 75 -1.79 8.50 -2.93
C PHE A 75 -2.61 7.58 -2.03
N ASN A 76 -2.17 7.38 -0.79
CA ASN A 76 -2.85 6.49 0.17
C ASN A 76 -4.26 6.98 0.52
N SER A 77 -4.51 8.30 0.43
CA SER A 77 -5.87 8.85 0.63
C SER A 77 -6.81 8.67 -0.57
N ILE A 78 -6.28 8.48 -1.78
CA ILE A 78 -7.10 8.31 -3.00
C ILE A 78 -7.30 6.82 -3.30
N VAL A 79 -6.23 6.04 -3.25
CA VAL A 79 -6.21 4.63 -3.70
C VAL A 79 -6.40 3.67 -2.54
N GLY A 80 -5.91 4.03 -1.36
CA GLY A 80 -6.01 3.20 -0.17
C GLY A 80 -7.32 3.38 0.58
N ASP A 81 -7.53 2.49 1.55
CA ASP A 81 -8.53 2.62 2.60
C ASP A 81 -7.78 2.70 3.94
N PRO A 82 -7.64 3.89 4.55
CA PRO A 82 -6.91 4.05 5.80
C PRO A 82 -7.51 3.25 6.95
N ALA A 83 -8.84 3.08 6.99
CA ALA A 83 -9.52 2.34 8.05
C ALA A 83 -9.23 0.84 7.93
N LEU A 84 -9.36 0.30 6.71
CA LEU A 84 -9.02 -1.10 6.45
C LEU A 84 -7.52 -1.37 6.67
N THR A 85 -6.65 -0.44 6.28
CA THR A 85 -5.20 -0.58 6.52
C THR A 85 -4.92 -0.67 8.01
N LEU A 86 -5.53 0.21 8.81
CA LEU A 86 -5.39 0.18 10.27
C LEU A 86 -5.92 -1.13 10.86
N GLU A 87 -7.13 -1.55 10.50
CA GLU A 87 -7.76 -2.79 10.97
C GLU A 87 -6.87 -4.01 10.68
N MET A 88 -6.39 -4.14 9.44
CA MET A 88 -5.51 -5.25 9.06
C MET A 88 -4.17 -5.18 9.81
N SER A 89 -3.64 -3.97 10.06
CA SER A 89 -2.38 -3.80 10.79
C SER A 89 -2.55 -4.20 12.25
N GLU A 90 -3.64 -3.79 12.89
CA GLU A 90 -4.01 -4.18 14.25
C GLU A 90 -4.17 -5.70 14.37
N GLU A 91 -4.84 -6.35 13.42
CA GLU A 91 -4.96 -7.82 13.37
C GLU A 91 -3.59 -8.49 13.23
N SER A 92 -2.74 -7.96 12.34
CA SER A 92 -1.43 -8.56 12.04
C SER A 92 -0.45 -8.57 13.21
N ILE A 93 -0.62 -7.66 14.19
CA ILE A 93 0.25 -7.56 15.37
C ILE A 93 -0.30 -8.31 16.58
N GLN A 94 -1.54 -8.81 16.55
CA GLN A 94 -2.13 -9.53 17.70
C GLN A 94 -1.23 -10.66 18.25
N PRO A 95 -0.57 -11.50 17.42
CA PRO A 95 0.33 -12.53 17.96
C PRO A 95 1.51 -11.98 18.76
N ILE A 96 1.96 -10.75 18.45
CA ILE A 96 3.01 -10.05 19.21
C ILE A 96 2.44 -9.58 20.54
N LEU A 97 1.25 -8.98 20.52
CA LEU A 97 0.57 -8.48 21.72
C LEU A 97 0.22 -9.63 22.68
N ASP A 98 -0.32 -10.74 22.16
CA ASP A 98 -0.62 -11.96 22.90
C ASP A 98 0.63 -12.57 23.56
N SER A 99 1.80 -12.35 22.97
CA SER A 99 3.09 -12.77 23.54
C SER A 99 3.62 -11.82 24.63
N ASN A 100 2.86 -10.78 24.98
CA ASN A 100 3.28 -9.67 25.83
C ASN A 100 4.58 -9.02 25.32
N CYS A 101 4.62 -8.71 24.02
CA CYS A 101 5.77 -8.08 23.37
C CYS A 101 7.08 -8.84 23.62
N ASN A 102 7.06 -10.17 23.48
CA ASN A 102 8.24 -11.00 23.68
C ASN A 102 9.39 -10.55 22.76
N SER A 103 10.55 -10.23 23.34
CA SER A 103 11.67 -9.63 22.60
C SER A 103 12.18 -10.51 21.45
N LYS A 104 12.26 -11.83 21.62
CA LYS A 104 12.70 -12.74 20.56
C LYS A 104 11.70 -12.80 19.41
N LEU A 105 10.40 -12.76 19.72
CA LEU A 105 9.35 -12.73 18.70
C LEU A 105 9.36 -11.38 17.96
N LEU A 106 9.53 -10.27 18.68
CA LEU A 106 9.66 -8.92 18.10
C LEU A 106 10.84 -8.82 17.15
N GLU A 107 12.03 -9.28 17.55
CA GLU A 107 13.22 -9.28 16.70
C GLU A 107 13.02 -10.14 15.44
N TYR A 108 12.43 -11.33 15.60
CA TYR A 108 12.12 -12.21 14.47
C TYR A 108 11.13 -11.56 13.51
N TRP A 109 10.03 -11.03 14.04
CA TRP A 109 9.00 -10.32 13.29
C TRP A 109 9.60 -9.15 12.54
N TYR A 110 10.35 -8.28 13.22
CA TYR A 110 10.95 -7.09 12.63
C TYR A 110 11.92 -7.46 11.51
N SER A 111 12.73 -8.50 11.68
CA SER A 111 13.64 -9.02 10.65
C SER A 111 12.90 -9.47 9.39
N LYS A 112 11.76 -10.17 9.54
CA LYS A 112 10.92 -10.61 8.41
C LYS A 112 10.25 -9.45 7.70
N VAL A 113 9.54 -8.63 8.47
CA VAL A 113 8.77 -7.51 7.93
C VAL A 113 9.67 -6.46 7.28
N SER A 114 10.83 -6.16 7.88
CA SER A 114 11.83 -5.25 7.30
C SER A 114 12.37 -5.75 5.96
N LYS A 115 12.56 -7.07 5.80
CA LYS A 115 13.00 -7.65 4.52
C LYS A 115 11.95 -7.47 3.44
N ASP A 116 10.68 -7.70 3.76
CA ASP A 116 9.58 -7.57 2.80
C ASP A 116 9.26 -6.10 2.49
N PHE A 117 9.37 -5.20 3.47
CA PHE A 117 9.36 -3.75 3.27
C PHE A 117 10.45 -3.34 2.26
N ASN A 118 11.71 -3.73 2.51
CA ASN A 118 12.84 -3.39 1.63
C ASN A 118 12.66 -3.93 0.21
N LYS A 119 12.03 -5.11 0.06
CA LYS A 119 11.67 -5.67 -1.25
C LYS A 119 10.64 -4.80 -1.96
N ASN A 120 9.59 -4.34 -1.28
CA ASN A 120 8.57 -3.46 -1.89
C ASN A 120 9.16 -2.09 -2.25
N LEU A 121 10.00 -1.51 -1.39
CA LEU A 121 10.70 -0.26 -1.69
C LEU A 121 11.64 -0.40 -2.89
N SER A 122 12.37 -1.51 -2.99
CA SER A 122 13.19 -1.82 -4.17
C SER A 122 12.34 -1.95 -5.43
N ASN A 123 11.21 -2.64 -5.36
CA ASN A 123 10.30 -2.76 -6.51
C ASN A 123 9.75 -1.40 -6.94
N LEU A 124 9.39 -0.52 -5.98
CA LEU A 124 8.92 0.83 -6.29
C LEU A 124 10.00 1.67 -7.00
N ARG A 125 11.27 1.56 -6.58
CA ARG A 125 12.40 2.23 -7.26
C ARG A 125 12.48 1.83 -8.74
N ASN A 126 12.30 0.54 -9.01
CA ASN A 126 12.50 -0.09 -10.32
C ASN A 126 11.25 -0.11 -11.21
N GLU A 127 10.07 0.22 -10.70
CA GLU A 127 8.84 0.22 -11.51
C GLU A 127 8.78 1.46 -12.42
N GLU A 128 8.12 1.32 -13.57
CA GLU A 128 7.93 2.44 -14.50
C GLU A 128 6.88 3.43 -13.98
N PRO A 129 7.04 4.74 -14.22
CA PRO A 129 5.98 5.71 -13.95
C PRO A 129 4.70 5.38 -14.73
N THR A 130 3.53 5.69 -14.15
CA THR A 130 2.26 5.59 -14.88
C THR A 130 1.89 6.93 -15.52
N SER A 131 1.23 6.84 -16.67
CA SER A 131 0.61 7.99 -17.33
C SER A 131 -0.76 8.35 -16.75
N VAL A 132 -1.36 7.43 -15.99
CA VAL A 132 -2.66 7.59 -15.35
C VAL A 132 -2.58 8.69 -14.29
N GLN A 133 -3.37 9.74 -14.49
CA GLN A 133 -3.58 10.74 -13.45
C GLN A 133 -4.56 10.18 -12.43
N ILE A 134 -4.05 9.97 -11.22
CA ILE A 134 -4.86 9.63 -10.06
C ILE A 134 -5.53 10.93 -9.62
N LYS A 135 -6.81 11.11 -9.97
CA LYS A 135 -7.62 12.29 -9.64
C LYS A 135 -8.23 12.19 -8.25
#